data_AF-A0A966QKT6-F1
#
_entry.id   AF-A0A966QKT6-F1
#
_cell.length_a   1.000
_cell.length_b   1.000
_cell.length_c   1.000
_cell.angle_alpha   90.00
_cell.angle_beta   90.00
_cell.angle_gamma   90.00
#
_symmetry.space_group_name_H-M   'P 1'
#
loop_
_entity.id
_entity.type
_entity.pdbx_description
1 polymer ?
#
loop_
_entity_poly.entity_id
_entity_poly.type
_entity_poly.pdbx_seq_one_letter_code
_entity_poly.pdbx_strand_id
1 'polypeptide(L)' 'MAALLWQAFRVMGQGFSAVATPPEKPKPTIHPELLDADGQITREQLLTVRFSEESGSSWPEPGPES' A
#
# COMPACT_ATOMS: atom_id res chain seq x y z
N MET A 1 12.87 42.89 -3.91
CA MET A 1 13.02 41.48 -3.47
C MET A 1 11.90 40.56 -3.97
N ALA A 2 10.61 40.93 -3.86
CA ALA A 2 9.49 40.03 -4.19
C ALA A 2 9.47 39.49 -5.63
N ALA A 3 9.87 40.30 -6.62
CA ALA A 3 9.90 39.88 -8.03
C ALA A 3 10.91 38.75 -8.30
N LEU A 4 12.06 38.75 -7.62
CA LEU A 4 13.09 37.72 -7.76
C LEU A 4 12.63 36.38 -7.14
N LEU A 5 11.91 36.44 -6.02
CA LEU A 5 11.33 35.25 -5.39
C LEU A 5 10.27 34.61 -6.30
N TRP A 6 9.42 35.44 -6.92
CA TRP A 6 8.42 34.97 -7.89
C TRP A 6 9.07 34.33 -9.13
N GLN A 7 10.15 34.93 -9.64
CA GLN A 7 10.90 34.38 -10.76
C GLN A 7 11.58 33.04 -10.43
N ALA A 8 12.23 32.93 -9.28
CA ALA A 8 12.85 31.69 -8.83
C ALA A 8 11.83 30.55 -8.68
N PHE A 9 10.65 30.84 -8.11
CA PHE A 9 9.57 29.86 -7.96
C PHE A 9 9.00 29.42 -9.31
N ARG A 10 8.81 30.37 -10.24
CA ARG A 10 8.31 30.09 -11.58
C ARG A 10 9.27 29.23 -12.40
N VAL A 11 10.58 29.45 -12.29
CA VAL A 11 11.60 28.62 -12.99
C VAL A 11 11.66 27.20 -12.42
N MET A 12 11.52 27.03 -11.10
CA MET A 12 11.48 25.69 -10.48
C MET A 12 10.28 24.83 -10.93
N GLY A 13 9.11 25.44 -11.15
CA GLY A 13 7.91 24.73 -11.59
C GLY A 13 8.00 24.13 -13.00
N GLN A 14 8.91 24.62 -13.85
CA GLN A 14 9.06 24.15 -15.23
C GLN A 14 9.95 22.91 -15.36
N GLY A 15 10.79 22.60 -14.37
CA GLY A 15 11.72 21.46 -14.41
C GLY A 15 11.10 20.10 -14.10
N PHE A 16 9.88 20.07 -13.56
CA PHE A 16 9.22 18.84 -13.10
C PHE A 16 8.33 18.15 -14.15
N SER A 17 8.19 18.73 -15.35
CA SER A 17 7.29 18.21 -16.39
C SER A 17 7.93 17.20 -17.36
N ALA A 18 9.20 16.82 -17.18
CA ALA A 18 9.92 16.01 -18.17
C ALA A 18 9.72 14.49 -18.09
N VAL A 19 9.06 13.96 -17.05
CA VAL A 19 8.65 12.53 -17.01
C VAL A 19 7.28 12.43 -16.34
N ALA A 20 6.28 13.00 -16.97
CA ALA A 20 4.90 12.59 -16.74
C ALA A 20 4.60 11.38 -17.65
N THR A 21 5.40 10.32 -17.57
CA THR A 21 4.86 9.00 -17.90
C THR A 21 3.85 8.76 -16.79
N PRO A 22 2.54 8.73 -17.06
CA PRO A 22 1.59 8.32 -16.03
C PRO A 22 2.11 6.98 -15.54
N PRO A 23 2.39 6.79 -14.23
CA PRO A 23 2.75 5.47 -13.76
C PRO A 23 1.64 4.56 -14.27
N GLU A 24 1.99 3.59 -15.12
CA GLU A 24 1.02 2.60 -15.59
C GLU A 24 0.36 2.09 -14.33
N LYS A 25 -0.94 2.37 -14.18
CA LYS A 25 -1.65 2.04 -12.95
C LYS A 25 -1.39 0.55 -12.72
N PRO A 26 -0.77 0.15 -11.60
CA PRO A 26 -0.45 -1.24 -11.37
C PRO A 26 -1.73 -2.04 -11.56
N LYS A 27 -1.67 -3.00 -12.49
CA LYS A 27 -2.85 -3.77 -12.85
C LYS A 27 -3.19 -4.60 -11.61
N PRO A 28 -4.40 -4.43 -11.02
CA PRO A 28 -4.73 -5.12 -9.79
C PRO A 28 -4.76 -6.62 -10.06
N THR A 29 -4.01 -7.40 -9.28
CA THR A 29 -4.11 -8.86 -9.27
C THR A 29 -5.35 -9.21 -8.47
N ILE A 30 -6.42 -9.62 -9.15
CA ILE A 30 -7.65 -10.09 -8.50
C ILE A 30 -7.50 -11.60 -8.33
N HIS A 31 -7.59 -12.06 -7.09
CA HIS A 31 -7.54 -13.48 -6.79
C HIS A 31 -8.84 -14.18 -7.25
N PRO A 32 -8.78 -15.41 -7.79
CA PRO A 32 -9.94 -16.09 -8.40
C PRO A 32 -11.07 -16.38 -7.41
N GLU A 33 -10.77 -16.54 -6.12
CA GLU A 33 -11.78 -16.69 -5.05
C GLU A 33 -12.65 -15.45 -4.84
N LEU A 34 -12.25 -14.29 -5.38
CA LEU A 34 -13.04 -13.06 -5.35
C LEU A 34 -14.01 -12.96 -6.53
N LEU A 35 -14.03 -13.94 -7.43
CA LEU A 35 -14.86 -13.94 -8.62
C LEU A 35 -15.99 -14.97 -8.52
N ASP A 36 -17.15 -14.63 -9.06
CA ASP A 36 -18.27 -15.56 -9.25
C ASP A 36 -18.09 -16.41 -10.53
N ALA A 37 -19.07 -17.28 -10.80
CA ALA A 37 -19.05 -18.18 -11.97
C ALA A 37 -18.99 -17.44 -13.32
N ASP A 38 -19.44 -16.18 -13.35
CA ASP A 38 -19.43 -15.31 -14.53
C ASP A 38 -18.18 -14.42 -14.61
N GLY A 39 -17.24 -14.59 -13.65
CA GLY A 39 -15.98 -13.82 -13.58
C GLY A 39 -16.14 -12.40 -13.08
N GLN A 40 -17.26 -12.08 -12.41
CA GLN A 40 -17.50 -10.78 -11.77
C GLN A 40 -17.13 -10.83 -10.29
N ILE A 41 -16.93 -9.67 -9.65
CA ILE A 41 -16.66 -9.62 -8.21
C ILE A 41 -17.81 -10.28 -7.43
N THR A 42 -17.47 -11.30 -6.64
CA THR A 42 -18.44 -12.01 -5.82
C THR A 42 -19.07 -11.06 -4.78
N ARG A 43 -20.37 -11.21 -4.57
CA ARG A 43 -21.16 -10.46 -3.57
C ARG A 43 -21.41 -11.28 -2.30
N GLU A 44 -20.79 -12.45 -2.23
CA GLU A 44 -20.97 -13.41 -1.15
C GLU A 44 -20.19 -12.98 0.10
N GLN A 45 -20.63 -13.44 1.28
CA GLN A 45 -19.92 -13.18 2.52
C GLN A 45 -18.74 -14.15 2.63
N LEU A 46 -17.53 -13.66 2.38
CA LEU A 46 -16.30 -14.43 2.55
C LEU A 46 -15.95 -14.61 4.03
N LEU A 47 -15.61 -15.84 4.42
CA LEU A 47 -15.16 -16.15 5.78
C LEU A 47 -13.80 -15.50 6.03
N THR A 48 -13.73 -14.66 7.06
CA THR A 48 -12.46 -14.08 7.52
C THR A 48 -12.07 -14.72 8.85
N VAL A 49 -10.90 -15.36 8.90
CA VAL A 49 -10.33 -15.85 10.15
C VAL A 49 -9.53 -14.72 10.80
N ARG A 50 -10.00 -14.24 11.95
CA ARG A 50 -9.19 -13.37 12.81
C ARG A 50 -8.41 -14.25 13.77
N PHE A 51 -7.09 -14.23 13.66
CA PHE A 51 -6.25 -14.75 14.73
C PHE A 51 -6.35 -13.79 15.91
N SER A 52 -6.86 -14.28 17.04
CA SER A 52 -6.68 -13.58 18.31
C SER A 52 -5.24 -13.83 18.73
N GLU A 53 -4.42 -12.78 18.77
CA GLU A 53 -3.24 -12.79 19.63
C GLU A 53 -3.76 -12.86 21.06
N GLU A 54 -3.89 -14.07 21.61
CA GLU A 54 -3.77 -14.22 23.05
C GLU A 54 -2.35 -13.77 23.39
N SER A 55 -2.22 -12.49 23.74
CA SER A 55 -1.01 -11.90 24.28
C SER A 55 -0.79 -12.44 25.70
N GLY A 56 -0.58 -13.75 25.80
CA GLY A 56 0.26 -14.33 26.83
C GLY A 56 1.68 -14.26 26.31
N SER A 57 2.39 -13.16 26.58
CA SER A 57 3.83 -13.12 26.45
C SER A 57 4.43 -14.13 27.44
N SER A 58 4.54 -15.40 27.04
CA SER A 58 5.53 -16.30 27.60
C SER A 58 6.50 -16.62 26.47
N TRP A 59 7.36 -15.65 26.16
CA TRP A 59 8.68 -15.99 25.64
C TRP A 59 9.28 -16.99 26.64
N PRO A 60 9.62 -18.22 26.24
CA PRO A 60 10.26 -19.15 27.16
C PRO A 60 11.63 -18.58 27.51
N GLU A 61 11.82 -18.15 28.76
CA GLU A 61 13.16 -17.84 29.27
C GLU A 61 13.97 -19.14 29.23
N PRO A 62 15.07 -19.23 28.46
CA PRO A 62 15.98 -20.37 28.58
C PRO A 62 16.56 -20.34 30.00
N GLY A 63 16.22 -21.34 30.80
CA GLY A 63 16.79 -21.48 32.15
C GLY A 63 18.31 -21.58 32.09
N PRO A 64 19.02 -21.20 33.17
CA PRO A 64 20.48 -21.22 33.18
C PRO A 64 20.99 -22.64 32.91
N GLU A 65 21.71 -22.80 31.81
CA GLU A 65 22.47 -24.01 31.49
C GLU A 65 23.41 -24.32 32.67
N SER A 66 23.26 -25.51 33.24
CA SER A 66 24.07 -26.01 34.37
C SER A 66 25.42 -26.54 33.92
#